data_AF-A0A9P9M1G9-F1
#
_entry.id   AF-A0A9P9M1G9-F1
#
_cell.length_a   1.000
_cell.length_b   1.000
_cell.length_c   1.000
_cell.angle_alpha   90.00
_cell.angle_beta   90.00
_cell.angle_gamma   90.00
#
_symmetry.space_group_name_H-M   'P 1'
#
loop_
_entity.id
_entity.type
_entity.pdbx_description
1 polymer ?
#
loop_
_entity_poly.entity_id
_entity_poly.type
_entity_poly.pdbx_seq_one_letter_code
_entity_poly.pdbx_strand_id
1 'polypeptide(L)'
;MPAATTTSDLIFSSQANHNFSKTLGELKRSTLSIRNRLESIQHDAAFAQQVAEAYGRPLIANERCGSWYIDPESKGGSAYFKSTDGHTGVWKFSSRRLNLHLLEIIGRNDGRGKRMPDALSKTIPIWCGVLNRVLFPNATELHNLYTPPQVVSQSEHAQISALLPTFAEALQALKIPLDELRSHITKPLRPMWVTPESNLEPTASVFEKFHPVICCTVSRRVAGGELSEGGYIQGAGDDTENWAHGLTPPVFWNHKETLLSTAEYDVPDLIESFVQEAKRNGFGGQNLRVVKPTTVLFVAPTDSIDGTDVGKDTCVINILPRITDQSTWQTSPARIDVGLGPHKLGSRNLRTSLPFIVAAVEKMLARSKSEETLPRLKIIVSCESGKDLSIGTALAISCLFFDDQGVLLKDTSKTPKIDKSFIRSRLGWCSTSMPDANPSRASIQSVNSFLMERPV
;
A
#
# COMPACT_ATOMS: atom_id res chain seq x y z
N MET A 1 10.23 -33.93 30.46
CA MET A 1 9.83 -34.72 29.28
C MET A 1 11.10 -35.25 28.62
N PRO A 2 11.09 -36.42 27.96
CA PRO A 2 12.19 -36.83 27.10
C PRO A 2 12.36 -35.84 25.94
N ALA A 3 13.57 -35.72 25.40
CA ALA A 3 13.82 -34.92 24.20
C ALA A 3 13.18 -35.57 22.97
N ALA A 4 12.70 -34.77 22.02
CA ALA A 4 12.21 -35.27 20.75
C ALA A 4 13.39 -35.84 19.93
N THR A 5 13.29 -37.11 19.51
CA THR A 5 14.30 -37.79 18.70
C THR A 5 14.47 -37.06 17.37
N THR A 6 15.71 -36.73 17.00
CA THR A 6 16.02 -36.05 15.74
C THR A 6 16.27 -37.08 14.63
N THR A 7 16.09 -36.69 13.38
CA THR A 7 16.37 -37.58 12.23
C THR A 7 17.84 -37.98 12.13
N SER A 8 18.74 -37.24 12.78
CA SER A 8 20.17 -37.58 12.95
C SER A 8 20.42 -38.80 13.83
N ASP A 9 19.49 -39.15 14.72
CA ASP A 9 19.64 -40.22 15.71
C ASP A 9 19.22 -41.60 15.16
N LEU A 10 18.74 -41.65 13.90
CA LEU A 10 18.18 -42.84 13.25
C LEU A 10 19.10 -43.33 12.12
N ILE A 11 19.77 -44.46 12.34
CA ILE A 11 20.71 -45.05 11.37
C ILE A 11 19.94 -45.78 10.25
N PHE A 12 19.46 -45.02 9.26
CA PHE A 12 18.96 -45.55 7.99
C PHE A 12 20.10 -45.83 7.01
N SER A 13 19.91 -46.80 6.11
CA SER A 13 20.86 -47.02 5.00
C SER A 13 20.89 -45.80 4.06
N SER A 14 21.99 -45.60 3.32
CA SER A 14 22.12 -44.47 2.38
C SER A 14 20.99 -44.43 1.34
N GLN A 15 20.56 -45.59 0.86
CA GLN A 15 19.47 -45.74 -0.10
C GLN A 15 18.10 -45.45 0.53
N ALA A 16 17.87 -45.85 1.79
CA ALA A 16 16.68 -45.48 2.55
C ALA A 16 16.64 -43.97 2.86
N ASN A 17 17.77 -43.36 3.25
CA ASN A 17 17.90 -41.91 3.44
C ASN A 17 17.61 -41.12 2.15
N HIS A 18 18.10 -41.58 1.00
CA HIS A 18 17.82 -40.93 -0.28
C HIS A 18 16.32 -41.02 -0.66
N ASN A 19 15.70 -42.18 -0.47
CA ASN A 19 14.26 -42.36 -0.71
C ASN A 19 13.39 -41.57 0.28
N PHE A 20 13.77 -41.53 1.56
CA PHE A 20 13.08 -40.76 2.59
C PHE A 20 13.19 -39.25 2.34
N SER A 21 14.38 -38.76 1.97
CA SER A 21 14.60 -37.37 1.55
C SER A 21 13.75 -37.00 0.33
N LYS A 22 13.69 -37.87 -0.69
CA LYS A 22 12.82 -37.69 -1.86
C LYS A 22 11.34 -37.64 -1.46
N THR A 23 10.86 -38.62 -0.70
CA THR A 23 9.46 -38.71 -0.24
C THR A 23 9.08 -37.51 0.63
N LEU A 24 9.97 -37.06 1.52
CA LEU A 24 9.77 -35.86 2.34
C LEU A 24 9.77 -34.57 1.50
N GLY A 25 10.55 -34.53 0.41
CA GLY A 25 10.52 -33.44 -0.58
C GLY A 25 9.23 -33.42 -1.39
N GLU A 26 8.71 -34.58 -1.79
CA GLU A 26 7.43 -34.75 -2.49
C GLU A 26 6.25 -34.40 -1.56
N LEU A 27 6.27 -34.86 -0.31
CA LEU A 27 5.32 -34.46 0.74
C LEU A 27 5.35 -32.95 1.00
N LYS A 28 6.54 -32.33 1.07
CA LYS A 28 6.65 -30.87 1.19
C LYS A 28 6.08 -30.13 -0.02
N ARG A 29 6.29 -30.62 -1.24
CA ARG A 29 5.68 -30.05 -2.46
C ARG A 29 4.16 -30.18 -2.48
N SER A 30 3.61 -31.33 -2.09
CA SER A 30 2.16 -31.53 -2.00
C SER A 30 1.49 -30.73 -0.86
N THR A 31 2.21 -30.53 0.26
CA THR A 31 1.77 -29.64 1.35
C THR A 31 1.79 -28.19 0.90
N LEU A 32 2.82 -27.78 0.14
CA LEU A 32 3.01 -26.43 -0.38
C LEU A 32 2.56 -26.31 -1.85
N SER A 33 1.42 -26.90 -2.19
CA SER A 33 0.76 -26.77 -3.50
C SER A 33 0.20 -25.35 -3.72
N ILE A 34 -0.22 -25.04 -4.95
CA ILE A 34 -0.95 -23.80 -5.24
C ILE A 34 -2.35 -23.89 -4.65
N ARG A 35 -3.06 -25.00 -4.88
CA ARG A 35 -4.40 -25.26 -4.36
C ARG A 35 -4.50 -25.07 -2.85
N ASN A 36 -3.57 -25.64 -2.08
CA ASN A 36 -3.55 -25.52 -0.61
C ASN A 36 -3.44 -24.05 -0.16
N ARG A 37 -2.76 -23.19 -0.92
CA ARG A 37 -2.69 -21.76 -0.64
C ARG A 37 -3.99 -21.04 -0.95
N LEU A 38 -4.63 -21.36 -2.07
CA LEU A 38 -5.94 -20.80 -2.43
C LEU A 38 -7.03 -21.23 -1.43
N GLU A 39 -7.01 -22.49 -0.99
CA GLU A 39 -7.90 -23.02 0.07
C GLU A 39 -7.60 -22.35 1.42
N SER A 40 -6.33 -22.16 1.79
CA SER A 40 -5.95 -21.44 3.03
C SER A 40 -6.33 -19.96 3.00
N ILE A 41 -6.18 -19.28 1.86
CA ILE A 41 -6.61 -17.88 1.67
C ILE A 41 -8.13 -17.78 1.80
N GLN A 42 -8.89 -18.72 1.22
CA GLN A 42 -10.35 -18.76 1.39
C GLN A 42 -10.77 -18.98 2.85
N HIS A 43 -10.09 -19.89 3.56
CA HIS A 43 -10.35 -20.17 4.98
C HIS A 43 -10.10 -18.93 5.85
N ASP A 44 -8.94 -18.29 5.70
CA ASP A 44 -8.56 -17.08 6.42
C ASP A 44 -9.51 -15.89 6.09
N ALA A 45 -9.96 -15.78 4.83
CA ALA A 45 -10.92 -14.77 4.41
C ALA A 45 -12.31 -14.96 5.03
N ALA A 46 -12.75 -16.21 5.22
CA ALA A 46 -14.01 -16.50 5.91
C ALA A 46 -13.97 -16.06 7.39
N PHE A 47 -12.81 -16.14 8.05
CA PHE A 47 -12.63 -15.55 9.38
C PHE A 47 -12.62 -14.01 9.35
N ALA A 48 -11.97 -13.40 8.34
CA ALA A 48 -12.02 -11.95 8.17
C ALA A 48 -13.46 -11.42 8.07
N GLN A 49 -14.32 -12.10 7.31
CA GLN A 49 -15.73 -11.79 7.17
C GLN A 49 -16.51 -11.93 8.50
N GLN A 50 -16.27 -12.99 9.27
CA GLN A 50 -16.86 -13.16 10.62
C GLN A 50 -16.48 -12.00 11.57
N VAL A 51 -15.24 -11.49 11.48
CA VAL A 51 -14.80 -10.31 12.25
C VAL A 51 -15.50 -9.04 11.76
N ALA A 52 -15.68 -8.86 10.46
CA ALA A 52 -16.41 -7.72 9.88
C ALA A 52 -17.86 -7.67 10.39
N GLU A 53 -18.53 -8.83 10.43
CA GLU A 53 -19.91 -9.00 10.88
C GLU A 53 -20.05 -8.83 12.40
N ALA A 54 -19.23 -9.53 13.20
CA ALA A 54 -19.30 -9.50 14.67
C ALA A 54 -19.04 -8.10 15.26
N TYR A 55 -18.25 -7.28 14.58
CA TYR A 55 -17.98 -5.90 14.98
C TYR A 55 -18.79 -4.85 14.20
N GLY A 56 -19.50 -5.22 13.13
CA GLY A 56 -20.17 -4.31 12.22
C GLY A 56 -19.21 -3.25 11.69
N ARG A 57 -18.16 -3.67 10.96
CA ARG A 57 -17.10 -2.79 10.43
C ARG A 57 -16.65 -3.14 9.02
N PRO A 58 -16.28 -2.14 8.19
CA PRO A 58 -15.74 -2.37 6.86
C PRO A 58 -14.37 -3.06 6.92
N LEU A 59 -14.14 -4.01 6.01
CA LEU A 59 -12.84 -4.66 5.82
C LEU A 59 -11.86 -3.72 5.11
N ILE A 60 -10.73 -3.43 5.77
CA ILE A 60 -9.66 -2.57 5.26
C ILE A 60 -8.45 -3.43 4.91
N ALA A 61 -8.21 -3.63 3.62
CA ALA A 61 -7.11 -4.45 3.14
C ALA A 61 -5.76 -3.74 3.32
N ASN A 62 -4.87 -4.28 4.16
CA ASN A 62 -3.47 -3.85 4.17
C ASN A 62 -2.77 -4.40 2.90
N GLU A 63 -2.49 -3.53 1.94
CA GLU A 63 -2.00 -3.80 0.55
C GLU A 63 -0.56 -4.37 0.47
N ARG A 64 -0.16 -5.14 1.48
CA ARG A 64 0.94 -6.12 1.42
C ARG A 64 0.46 -7.50 1.05
N CYS A 65 -0.65 -7.91 1.66
CA CYS A 65 -1.17 -9.28 1.64
C CYS A 65 -2.67 -9.32 1.98
N GLY A 66 -3.17 -8.37 2.77
CA GLY A 66 -4.58 -8.25 3.20
C GLY A 66 -5.60 -8.29 2.06
N SER A 67 -5.23 -7.87 0.85
CA SER A 67 -6.11 -7.95 -0.33
C SER A 67 -6.35 -9.37 -0.84
N TRP A 68 -5.53 -10.36 -0.47
CA TRP A 68 -5.83 -11.77 -0.74
C TRP A 68 -6.98 -12.28 0.11
N TYR A 69 -7.03 -11.88 1.39
CA TYR A 69 -7.96 -12.40 2.39
C TYR A 69 -9.29 -11.60 2.49
N ILE A 70 -9.59 -10.75 1.52
CA ILE A 70 -10.80 -9.91 1.49
C ILE A 70 -11.34 -9.93 0.05
N ASP A 71 -12.60 -10.32 -0.11
CA ASP A 71 -13.29 -10.29 -1.40
C ASP A 71 -13.42 -8.84 -1.90
N PRO A 72 -13.09 -8.52 -3.17
CA PRO A 72 -13.25 -7.18 -3.75
C PRO A 72 -14.62 -6.53 -3.52
N GLU A 73 -15.71 -7.30 -3.46
CA GLU A 73 -17.06 -6.76 -3.22
C GLU A 73 -17.30 -6.38 -1.75
N SER A 74 -16.64 -7.07 -0.81
CA SER A 74 -16.70 -6.79 0.64
C SER A 74 -15.69 -5.74 1.12
N LYS A 75 -14.76 -5.33 0.25
CA LYS A 75 -13.61 -4.47 0.57
C LYS A 75 -14.01 -3.01 0.78
N GLY A 76 -14.36 -2.68 2.02
CA GLY A 76 -14.65 -1.31 2.44
C GLY A 76 -13.47 -0.33 2.42
N GLY A 77 -12.24 -0.78 2.11
CA GLY A 77 -11.12 0.11 1.81
C GLY A 77 -9.75 -0.56 1.75
N SER A 78 -8.72 0.28 1.62
CA SER A 78 -7.30 -0.12 1.55
C SER A 78 -6.46 0.65 2.57
N ALA A 79 -5.34 0.06 2.99
CA ALA A 79 -4.31 0.71 3.80
C ALA A 79 -2.91 0.20 3.40
N TYR A 80 -1.85 0.91 3.78
CA TYR A 80 -0.48 0.50 3.50
C TYR A 80 0.41 0.65 4.75
N PHE A 81 0.29 -0.30 5.68
CA PHE A 81 1.13 -0.38 6.89
C PHE A 81 2.33 -1.32 6.69
N LYS A 82 3.32 -1.28 7.59
CA LYS A 82 4.46 -2.22 7.56
C LYS A 82 4.95 -2.57 8.96
N SER A 83 5.17 -3.87 9.19
CA SER A 83 5.74 -4.42 10.43
C SER A 83 7.11 -3.80 10.77
N THR A 84 7.96 -3.52 9.77
CA THR A 84 9.30 -2.95 10.00
C THR A 84 9.31 -1.49 10.46
N ASP A 85 8.17 -0.80 10.51
CA ASP A 85 8.07 0.52 11.14
C ASP A 85 7.82 0.42 12.65
N GLY A 86 7.49 -0.79 13.15
CA GLY A 86 7.32 -1.14 14.56
C GLY A 86 8.34 -2.19 15.05
N HIS A 87 9.44 -2.41 14.32
CA HIS A 87 10.45 -3.39 14.70
C HIS A 87 11.22 -2.94 15.94
N THR A 88 11.67 -3.88 16.77
CA THR A 88 12.36 -3.58 18.04
C THR A 88 13.63 -2.76 17.79
N GLY A 89 13.79 -1.65 18.53
CA GLY A 89 14.87 -0.68 18.33
C GLY A 89 14.76 0.18 17.06
N VAL A 90 13.75 -0.02 16.20
CA VAL A 90 13.57 0.68 14.92
C VAL A 90 12.12 1.11 14.72
N TRP A 91 11.62 1.92 15.66
CA TRP A 91 10.27 2.50 15.63
C TRP A 91 10.21 3.77 14.78
N LYS A 92 9.21 3.90 13.90
CA LYS A 92 9.09 5.01 12.93
C LYS A 92 7.63 5.33 12.60
N PHE A 93 7.27 6.61 12.60
CA PHE A 93 6.12 7.09 11.84
C PHE A 93 6.49 7.31 10.37
N SER A 94 5.59 7.01 9.43
CA SER A 94 5.92 6.95 8.00
C SER A 94 5.32 8.11 7.19
N SER A 95 6.12 9.15 6.96
CA SER A 95 5.79 10.33 6.15
C SER A 95 5.52 10.08 4.64
N ARG A 96 5.33 8.82 4.22
CA ARG A 96 5.03 8.39 2.84
C ARG A 96 3.85 7.40 2.74
N ARG A 97 3.30 7.00 3.89
CA ARG A 97 2.31 5.92 4.05
C ARG A 97 1.42 6.31 5.23
N LEU A 98 0.68 7.39 5.01
CA LEU A 98 0.07 8.19 6.07
C LEU A 98 -1.27 7.60 6.53
N ASN A 99 -2.00 6.92 5.63
CA ASN A 99 -3.28 6.25 5.89
C ASN A 99 -4.37 7.17 6.47
N LEU A 100 -4.31 8.48 6.21
CA LEU A 100 -5.18 9.49 6.84
C LEU A 100 -6.63 9.42 6.35
N HIS A 101 -6.86 8.90 5.14
CA HIS A 101 -8.18 8.60 4.59
C HIS A 101 -8.98 7.61 5.45
N LEU A 102 -8.30 6.78 6.26
CA LEU A 102 -8.97 5.91 7.23
C LEU A 102 -9.76 6.71 8.28
N LEU A 103 -9.42 7.97 8.54
CA LEU A 103 -10.17 8.82 9.49
C LEU A 103 -11.62 9.05 9.04
N GLU A 104 -11.84 9.27 7.74
CA GLU A 104 -13.16 9.42 7.13
C GLU A 104 -13.99 8.12 7.27
N ILE A 105 -13.35 6.97 7.03
CA ILE A 105 -13.98 5.65 7.16
C ILE A 105 -14.30 5.33 8.62
N ILE A 106 -13.35 5.56 9.53
CA ILE A 106 -13.50 5.35 10.98
C ILE A 106 -14.63 6.23 11.53
N GLY A 107 -14.69 7.50 11.11
CA GLY A 107 -15.73 8.45 11.50
C GLY A 107 -17.13 8.02 11.06
N ARG A 108 -17.29 7.62 9.79
CA ARG A 108 -18.56 7.12 9.24
C ARG A 108 -19.04 5.81 9.88
N ASN A 109 -18.11 5.01 10.41
CA ASN A 109 -18.39 3.68 10.96
C ASN A 109 -18.15 3.61 12.49
N ASP A 110 -18.34 4.72 13.22
CA ASP A 110 -18.27 4.69 14.67
C ASP A 110 -19.49 3.96 15.27
N GLY A 111 -19.28 3.07 16.25
CA GLY A 111 -20.33 2.15 16.69
C GLY A 111 -19.84 0.95 17.51
N ARG A 112 -20.65 -0.11 17.51
CA ARG A 112 -20.56 -1.29 18.40
C ARG A 112 -19.20 -2.02 18.38
N GLY A 113 -18.89 -2.74 19.46
CA GLY A 113 -17.79 -3.71 19.49
C GLY A 113 -17.16 -4.00 20.87
N LYS A 114 -16.32 -5.05 20.92
CA LYS A 114 -15.75 -5.69 22.11
C LYS A 114 -14.21 -5.56 22.21
N ARG A 115 -13.65 -5.21 23.39
CA ARG A 115 -12.19 -5.24 23.68
C ARG A 115 -11.59 -6.65 23.57
N MET A 116 -10.51 -6.88 22.79
CA MET A 116 -9.65 -8.10 22.75
C MET A 116 -8.31 -7.92 21.93
N PRO A 117 -7.37 -8.92 21.84
CA PRO A 117 -6.04 -8.95 21.13
C PRO A 117 -5.96 -9.87 19.85
N ASP A 118 -4.98 -9.98 18.90
CA ASP A 118 -3.67 -9.36 18.51
C ASP A 118 -3.34 -9.40 16.97
N ALA A 119 -3.31 -8.25 16.26
CA ALA A 119 -2.43 -8.01 15.08
C ALA A 119 -1.65 -6.66 15.08
N LEU A 120 -0.47 -6.60 14.43
CA LEU A 120 0.37 -5.38 14.26
C LEU A 120 0.69 -4.57 15.54
N SER A 121 1.05 -5.29 16.62
CA SER A 121 1.39 -4.85 17.98
C SER A 121 2.20 -3.55 18.23
N LYS A 122 2.89 -2.96 17.24
CA LYS A 122 3.69 -1.72 17.40
C LYS A 122 3.42 -0.64 16.34
N THR A 123 3.24 -0.99 15.07
CA THR A 123 3.04 0.01 13.99
C THR A 123 1.73 0.80 14.13
N ILE A 124 0.60 0.12 14.38
CA ILE A 124 -0.71 0.78 14.51
C ILE A 124 -0.81 1.60 15.82
N PRO A 125 -0.28 1.15 16.96
CA PRO A 125 -0.06 1.97 18.14
C PRO A 125 0.66 3.30 17.90
N ILE A 126 1.77 3.28 17.16
CA ILE A 126 2.53 4.50 16.81
C ILE A 126 1.65 5.42 15.97
N TRP A 127 0.95 4.89 14.97
CA TRP A 127 0.05 5.66 14.11
C TRP A 127 -1.11 6.31 14.90
N CYS A 128 -1.82 5.54 15.72
CA CYS A 128 -2.89 6.06 16.58
C CYS A 128 -2.38 7.11 17.57
N GLY A 129 -1.26 6.85 18.26
CA GLY A 129 -0.69 7.77 19.24
C GLY A 129 -0.21 9.09 18.64
N VAL A 130 0.32 9.07 17.41
CA VAL A 130 0.70 10.27 16.65
C VAL A 130 -0.54 11.05 16.22
N LEU A 131 -1.56 10.39 15.67
CA LEU A 131 -2.78 11.08 15.25
C LEU A 131 -3.55 11.67 16.43
N ASN A 132 -3.62 10.98 17.58
CA ASN A 132 -4.25 11.53 18.78
C ASN A 132 -3.54 12.83 19.25
N ARG A 133 -2.21 12.87 19.19
CA ARG A 133 -1.40 14.06 19.55
C ARG A 133 -1.66 15.24 18.61
N VAL A 134 -1.71 14.97 17.30
CA VAL A 134 -1.84 16.00 16.27
C VAL A 134 -3.29 16.50 16.11
N LEU A 135 -4.29 15.65 16.33
CA LEU A 135 -5.71 15.95 16.14
C LEU A 135 -6.43 16.36 17.45
N PHE A 136 -5.85 16.10 18.62
CA PHE A 136 -6.38 16.53 19.92
C PHE A 136 -5.29 17.22 20.78
N PRO A 137 -4.61 18.28 20.28
CA PRO A 137 -3.41 18.83 20.92
C PRO A 137 -3.64 19.30 22.36
N ASN A 138 -4.83 19.82 22.67
CA ASN A 138 -5.18 20.37 23.99
C ASN A 138 -5.59 19.30 25.03
N ALA A 139 -5.78 18.04 24.61
CA ALA A 139 -6.32 16.95 25.43
C ALA A 139 -5.25 15.85 25.62
N THR A 140 -4.26 16.15 26.45
CA THR A 140 -3.04 15.34 26.61
C THR A 140 -3.29 13.96 27.23
N GLU A 141 -4.39 13.78 27.95
CA GLU A 141 -4.86 12.49 28.46
C GLU A 141 -5.23 11.51 27.34
N LEU A 142 -5.50 12.00 26.13
CA LEU A 142 -5.79 11.19 24.94
C LEU A 142 -4.53 10.75 24.18
N HIS A 143 -3.35 11.31 24.54
CA HIS A 143 -2.07 11.09 23.83
C HIS A 143 -1.34 9.79 24.24
N ASN A 144 -1.97 8.99 25.10
CA ASN A 144 -1.44 7.74 25.61
C ASN A 144 -1.17 6.72 24.50
N LEU A 145 -0.01 6.07 24.55
CA LEU A 145 0.28 4.89 23.73
C LEU A 145 -0.54 3.71 24.25
N TYR A 146 -1.02 2.86 23.34
CA TYR A 146 -1.61 1.58 23.68
C TYR A 146 -0.91 0.50 22.86
N THR A 147 -0.31 -0.50 23.51
CA THR A 147 0.30 -1.69 22.88
C THR A 147 -0.23 -2.95 23.56
N PRO A 148 -0.14 -4.14 22.93
CA PRO A 148 -0.54 -5.38 23.58
C PRO A 148 0.57 -5.81 24.57
N PRO A 149 0.29 -5.89 25.88
CA PRO A 149 1.31 -6.16 26.90
C PRO A 149 1.92 -7.57 26.79
N GLN A 150 1.24 -8.50 26.13
CA GLN A 150 1.73 -9.86 25.87
C GLN A 150 2.74 -9.96 24.70
N VAL A 151 2.93 -8.88 23.92
CA VAL A 151 3.89 -8.84 22.79
C VAL A 151 4.90 -7.69 22.90
N VAL A 152 4.57 -6.62 23.62
CA VAL A 152 5.43 -5.43 23.77
C VAL A 152 5.74 -5.21 25.24
N SER A 153 7.03 -5.29 25.57
CA SER A 153 7.50 -5.08 26.94
C SER A 153 7.26 -3.64 27.43
N GLN A 154 7.16 -3.44 28.75
CA GLN A 154 7.00 -2.10 29.33
C GLN A 154 8.16 -1.16 28.97
N SER A 155 9.38 -1.69 28.81
CA SER A 155 10.55 -0.91 28.38
C SER A 155 10.43 -0.45 26.93
N GLU A 156 10.04 -1.33 26.00
CA GLU A 156 9.75 -0.92 24.61
C GLU A 156 8.60 0.08 24.57
N HIS A 157 7.53 -0.14 25.33
CA HIS A 157 6.38 0.77 25.39
C HIS A 157 6.80 2.18 25.83
N ALA A 158 7.65 2.31 26.85
CA ALA A 158 8.19 3.59 27.30
C ALA A 158 9.07 4.25 26.23
N GLN A 159 9.97 3.47 25.59
CA GLN A 159 10.84 3.96 24.51
C GLN A 159 10.05 4.44 23.28
N ILE A 160 9.01 3.70 22.88
CA ILE A 160 8.09 4.11 21.79
C ILE A 160 7.34 5.38 22.18
N SER A 161 6.84 5.46 23.42
CA SER A 161 6.08 6.62 23.92
C SER A 161 6.90 7.91 23.89
N ALA A 162 8.19 7.82 24.23
CA ALA A 162 9.12 8.96 24.18
C ALA A 162 9.39 9.49 22.76
N LEU A 163 9.19 8.67 21.72
CA LEU A 163 9.39 9.06 20.31
C LEU A 163 8.14 9.69 19.66
N LEU A 164 6.94 9.53 20.27
CA LEU A 164 5.69 10.03 19.70
C LEU A 164 5.65 11.56 19.46
N PRO A 165 6.24 12.45 20.30
CA PRO A 165 6.28 13.88 20.04
C PRO A 165 7.02 14.21 18.73
N THR A 166 8.22 13.66 18.53
CA THR A 166 9.02 13.87 17.30
C THR A 166 8.35 13.31 16.06
N PHE A 167 7.52 12.26 16.21
CA PHE A 167 6.69 11.76 15.12
C PHE A 167 5.46 12.65 14.82
N ALA A 168 4.89 13.32 15.83
CA ALA A 168 3.84 14.32 15.65
C ALA A 168 4.37 15.58 14.96
N GLU A 169 5.53 16.10 15.37
CA GLU A 169 6.26 17.17 14.69
C GLU A 169 6.53 16.82 13.22
N ALA A 170 6.98 15.59 12.94
CA ALA A 170 7.26 15.10 11.59
C ALA A 170 6.00 14.93 10.71
N LEU A 171 4.81 14.82 11.30
CA LEU A 171 3.53 14.85 10.58
C LEU A 171 3.07 16.30 10.34
N GLN A 172 3.15 17.17 11.35
CA GLN A 172 2.82 18.60 11.24
C GLN A 172 3.69 19.30 10.18
N ALA A 173 4.98 18.95 10.10
CA ALA A 173 5.92 19.45 9.09
C ALA A 173 5.52 19.13 7.63
N LEU A 174 4.55 18.24 7.39
CA LEU A 174 4.02 17.97 6.04
C LEU A 174 3.01 19.01 5.54
N LYS A 175 2.54 19.93 6.41
CA LYS A 175 1.51 20.96 6.10
C LYS A 175 0.19 20.38 5.56
N ILE A 176 -0.26 19.24 6.10
CA ILE A 176 -1.53 18.61 5.73
C ILE A 176 -2.69 19.34 6.46
N PRO A 177 -3.86 19.56 5.84
CA PRO A 177 -5.01 20.22 6.49
C PRO A 177 -5.55 19.39 7.66
N LEU A 178 -5.08 19.70 8.88
CA LEU A 178 -5.42 18.94 10.08
C LEU A 178 -6.88 19.11 10.49
N ASP A 179 -7.48 20.28 10.23
CA ASP A 179 -8.88 20.57 10.60
C ASP A 179 -9.88 19.76 9.77
N GLU A 180 -9.60 19.53 8.48
CA GLU A 180 -10.37 18.63 7.61
C GLU A 180 -10.34 17.20 8.19
N LEU A 181 -9.15 16.69 8.51
CA LEU A 181 -8.96 15.36 9.10
C LEU A 181 -9.60 15.25 10.50
N ARG A 182 -9.59 16.34 11.28
CA ARG A 182 -10.21 16.41 12.61
C ARG A 182 -11.74 16.52 12.54
N SER A 183 -12.31 16.96 11.43
CA SER A 183 -13.76 16.94 11.23
C SER A 183 -14.34 15.52 11.16
N HIS A 184 -13.54 14.54 10.70
CA HIS A 184 -13.98 13.16 10.54
C HIS A 184 -14.09 12.37 11.85
N ILE A 185 -13.25 12.65 12.85
CA ILE A 185 -13.23 11.91 14.12
C ILE A 185 -13.52 12.79 15.33
N THR A 186 -14.36 12.29 16.25
CA THR A 186 -14.78 13.03 17.45
C THR A 186 -14.06 12.55 18.73
N LYS A 187 -13.52 11.33 18.71
CA LYS A 187 -12.85 10.64 19.82
C LYS A 187 -11.41 10.28 19.43
N PRO A 188 -10.50 10.00 20.38
CA PRO A 188 -9.18 9.47 20.03
C PRO A 188 -9.29 8.11 19.35
N LEU A 189 -8.32 7.80 18.49
CA LEU A 189 -8.11 6.46 17.95
C LEU A 189 -7.51 5.56 19.03
N ARG A 190 -7.94 4.30 19.08
CA ARG A 190 -7.29 3.27 19.91
C ARG A 190 -7.04 2.00 19.10
N PRO A 191 -5.78 1.52 19.04
CA PRO A 191 -5.49 0.23 18.43
C PRO A 191 -6.21 -0.88 19.20
N MET A 192 -6.76 -1.78 18.42
CA MET A 192 -7.42 -3.02 18.80
C MET A 192 -7.01 -4.08 17.78
N TRP A 193 -7.45 -5.31 18.02
CA TRP A 193 -6.57 -6.44 17.77
C TRP A 193 -7.44 -7.72 17.83
N VAL A 194 -7.37 -8.62 16.84
CA VAL A 194 -8.17 -9.89 16.79
C VAL A 194 -7.36 -11.01 16.11
N THR A 195 -7.51 -12.26 16.56
CA THR A 195 -6.97 -13.50 15.93
C THR A 195 -8.02 -14.62 15.88
N PRO A 196 -7.82 -15.73 15.15
CA PRO A 196 -8.74 -16.87 15.15
C PRO A 196 -8.94 -17.55 16.51
N GLU A 197 -8.00 -17.40 17.43
CA GLU A 197 -8.11 -17.86 18.83
C GLU A 197 -8.94 -16.90 19.72
N SER A 198 -9.48 -15.80 19.16
CA SER A 198 -10.28 -14.80 19.87
C SER A 198 -11.78 -15.11 19.82
N ASN A 199 -12.45 -15.16 20.98
CA ASN A 199 -13.90 -15.33 21.00
C ASN A 199 -14.63 -14.10 20.43
N LEU A 200 -15.27 -14.26 19.27
CA LEU A 200 -16.15 -13.29 18.61
C LEU A 200 -17.57 -13.36 19.17
N GLU A 201 -17.98 -12.34 19.93
CA GLU A 201 -19.33 -12.25 20.52
C GLU A 201 -20.04 -11.00 19.98
N PRO A 202 -21.13 -11.14 19.20
CA PRO A 202 -21.93 -10.00 18.75
C PRO A 202 -22.49 -9.22 19.95
N THR A 203 -22.28 -7.90 20.00
CA THR A 203 -22.65 -7.08 21.16
C THR A 203 -23.31 -5.75 20.79
N ALA A 204 -24.21 -5.27 21.64
CA ALA A 204 -25.01 -4.08 21.42
C ALA A 204 -24.35 -2.76 21.92
N SER A 205 -23.35 -2.84 22.79
CA SER A 205 -22.68 -1.68 23.41
C SER A 205 -21.45 -1.21 22.64
N VAL A 206 -21.01 0.03 22.91
CA VAL A 206 -20.18 0.85 22.01
C VAL A 206 -18.87 1.27 22.68
N PHE A 207 -17.83 1.52 21.88
CA PHE A 207 -16.62 2.21 22.34
C PHE A 207 -16.89 3.72 22.50
N GLU A 208 -17.52 4.08 23.62
CA GLU A 208 -17.93 5.47 23.90
C GLU A 208 -16.75 6.44 23.96
N LYS A 209 -15.59 5.98 24.45
CA LYS A 209 -14.43 6.83 24.80
C LYS A 209 -13.32 6.89 23.73
N PHE A 210 -13.41 6.11 22.66
CA PHE A 210 -12.40 6.04 21.59
C PHE A 210 -12.99 5.39 20.33
N HIS A 211 -12.47 5.73 19.15
CA HIS A 211 -12.73 4.97 17.93
C HIS A 211 -11.82 3.73 17.88
N PRO A 212 -12.36 2.51 17.68
CA PRO A 212 -11.54 1.30 17.60
C PRO A 212 -10.84 1.18 16.24
N VAL A 213 -9.55 0.86 16.24
CA VAL A 213 -8.80 0.50 15.04
C VAL A 213 -8.49 -0.99 15.14
N ILE A 214 -9.38 -1.84 14.61
CA ILE A 214 -9.33 -3.29 14.79
C ILE A 214 -8.33 -3.91 13.79
N CYS A 215 -7.19 -4.33 14.29
CA CYS A 215 -6.16 -5.04 13.53
C CYS A 215 -6.46 -6.55 13.56
N CYS A 216 -6.93 -7.12 12.47
CA CYS A 216 -7.20 -8.56 12.37
C CYS A 216 -5.97 -9.33 11.86
N THR A 217 -5.52 -10.35 12.60
CA THR A 217 -4.70 -11.44 12.07
C THR A 217 -5.69 -12.50 11.60
N VAL A 218 -5.65 -12.86 10.32
CA VAL A 218 -6.62 -13.79 9.74
C VAL A 218 -6.14 -15.23 9.80
N SER A 219 -4.84 -15.46 9.62
CA SER A 219 -4.24 -16.80 9.69
C SER A 219 -4.04 -17.26 11.13
N ARG A 220 -4.51 -18.49 11.44
CA ARG A 220 -4.31 -19.12 12.76
C ARG A 220 -2.83 -19.46 12.98
N ARG A 221 -2.38 -19.49 14.24
CA ARG A 221 -0.98 -19.85 14.52
C ARG A 221 -0.75 -21.36 14.38
N VAL A 222 0.11 -21.75 13.44
CA VAL A 222 0.66 -23.11 13.37
C VAL A 222 1.79 -23.25 14.39
N ALA A 223 1.75 -24.35 15.16
CA ALA A 223 2.72 -24.63 16.23
C ALA A 223 3.82 -25.61 15.82
N GLY A 224 3.62 -26.36 14.74
CA GLY A 224 4.59 -27.29 14.16
C GLY A 224 5.09 -26.83 12.78
N GLY A 225 5.39 -27.78 11.90
CA GLY A 225 5.56 -27.53 10.47
C GLY A 225 4.28 -27.83 9.69
N GLU A 226 4.06 -27.12 8.58
CA GLU A 226 2.82 -27.14 7.77
C GLU A 226 2.34 -28.54 7.36
N LEU A 227 3.27 -29.51 7.23
CA LEU A 227 2.97 -30.93 6.98
C LEU A 227 2.01 -31.56 8.01
N SER A 228 1.89 -30.99 9.21
CA SER A 228 1.02 -31.50 10.29
C SER A 228 -0.41 -30.95 10.21
N GLU A 229 -0.67 -29.96 9.34
CA GLU A 229 -1.85 -29.09 9.39
C GLU A 229 -2.90 -29.41 8.31
N GLY A 230 -2.86 -30.63 7.76
CA GLY A 230 -3.86 -31.13 6.79
C GLY A 230 -3.85 -30.41 5.44
N GLY A 231 -2.76 -29.69 5.11
CA GLY A 231 -2.66 -28.84 3.91
C GLY A 231 -2.85 -27.35 4.17
N TYR A 232 -3.23 -26.93 5.38
CA TYR A 232 -3.33 -25.50 5.72
C TYR A 232 -1.95 -24.82 5.78
N ILE A 233 -1.83 -23.65 5.16
CA ILE A 233 -0.62 -22.83 5.07
C ILE A 233 -0.89 -21.47 5.72
N GLN A 234 -0.27 -21.23 6.88
CA GLN A 234 -0.38 -19.95 7.60
C GLN A 234 0.23 -18.82 6.75
N GLY A 235 -0.52 -17.74 6.51
CA GLY A 235 -0.01 -16.59 5.77
C GLY A 235 0.20 -16.83 4.27
N ALA A 236 -0.57 -17.76 3.66
CA ALA A 236 -0.42 -18.15 2.26
C ALA A 236 -0.39 -16.99 1.24
N GLY A 237 -1.06 -15.87 1.53
CA GLY A 237 -1.09 -14.65 0.72
C GLY A 237 0.05 -13.64 0.97
N ASP A 238 1.06 -13.97 1.77
CA ASP A 238 2.17 -13.06 2.09
C ASP A 238 3.36 -13.19 1.12
N ASP A 239 3.79 -14.43 0.80
CA ASP A 239 4.98 -14.71 -0.06
C ASP A 239 4.61 -15.08 -1.52
N THR A 240 3.63 -14.36 -2.08
CA THR A 240 3.02 -14.68 -3.40
C THR A 240 3.96 -14.62 -4.60
N GLU A 241 5.09 -13.91 -4.49
CA GLU A 241 6.16 -13.88 -5.52
C GLU A 241 6.69 -15.28 -5.88
N ASN A 242 6.57 -16.26 -4.97
CA ASN A 242 7.12 -17.62 -5.14
C ASN A 242 6.14 -18.65 -5.71
N TRP A 243 4.83 -18.37 -5.75
CA TRP A 243 3.80 -19.37 -6.06
C TRP A 243 2.65 -18.89 -6.93
N ALA A 244 2.39 -17.58 -7.04
CA ALA A 244 1.15 -17.09 -7.62
C ALA A 244 1.11 -17.11 -9.16
N HIS A 245 2.20 -17.40 -9.87
CA HIS A 245 2.27 -17.37 -11.35
C HIS A 245 1.73 -16.07 -12.01
N GLY A 246 1.77 -14.94 -11.29
CA GLY A 246 1.22 -13.66 -11.73
C GLY A 246 -0.26 -13.44 -11.40
N LEU A 247 -0.94 -14.40 -10.76
CA LEU A 247 -2.26 -14.25 -10.17
C LEU A 247 -2.28 -13.05 -9.21
N THR A 248 -3.32 -12.25 -9.29
CA THR A 248 -3.57 -11.13 -8.38
C THR A 248 -4.87 -11.38 -7.63
N PRO A 249 -5.09 -10.76 -6.45
CA PRO A 249 -6.29 -11.03 -5.67
C PRO A 249 -7.62 -10.84 -6.44
N PRO A 250 -7.83 -9.77 -7.24
CA PRO A 250 -9.07 -9.64 -8.01
C PRO A 250 -9.28 -10.79 -9.01
N VAL A 251 -8.21 -11.28 -9.65
CA VAL A 251 -8.29 -12.42 -10.57
C VAL A 251 -8.55 -13.72 -9.79
N PHE A 252 -7.96 -13.90 -8.60
CA PHE A 252 -8.28 -15.03 -7.74
C PHE A 252 -9.77 -15.04 -7.33
N TRP A 253 -10.29 -13.91 -6.83
CA TRP A 253 -11.67 -13.84 -6.36
C TRP A 253 -12.68 -14.03 -7.50
N ASN A 254 -12.46 -13.39 -8.66
CA ASN A 254 -13.33 -13.53 -9.84
C ASN A 254 -13.38 -14.97 -10.40
N HIS A 255 -12.31 -15.77 -10.23
CA HIS A 255 -12.21 -17.13 -10.77
C HIS A 255 -12.07 -18.20 -9.67
N LYS A 256 -12.44 -17.86 -8.43
CA LYS A 256 -12.19 -18.63 -7.20
C LYS A 256 -12.69 -20.07 -7.28
N GLU A 257 -13.92 -20.26 -7.74
CA GLU A 257 -14.56 -21.58 -7.81
C GLU A 257 -13.87 -22.47 -8.85
N THR A 258 -13.59 -21.94 -10.04
CA THR A 258 -12.86 -22.66 -11.09
C THR A 258 -11.48 -23.07 -10.60
N LEU A 259 -10.69 -22.13 -10.08
CA LEU A 259 -9.33 -22.39 -9.56
C LEU A 259 -9.30 -23.46 -8.46
N LEU A 260 -10.30 -23.49 -7.58
CA LEU A 260 -10.43 -24.48 -6.51
C LEU A 260 -11.06 -25.81 -6.96
N SER A 261 -11.76 -25.85 -8.09
CA SER A 261 -12.27 -27.09 -8.68
C SER A 261 -11.20 -27.84 -9.50
N THR A 262 -10.25 -27.10 -10.08
CA THR A 262 -9.22 -27.61 -11.00
C THR A 262 -8.23 -28.56 -10.29
N ALA A 263 -7.70 -29.53 -11.04
CA ALA A 263 -6.65 -30.42 -10.57
C ALA A 263 -5.30 -29.67 -10.52
N GLU A 264 -4.51 -29.89 -9.47
CA GLU A 264 -3.27 -29.12 -9.18
C GLU A 264 -2.28 -29.05 -10.36
N TYR A 265 -2.27 -30.05 -11.24
CA TYR A 265 -1.42 -30.06 -12.44
C TYR A 265 -1.80 -28.97 -13.46
N ASP A 266 -3.09 -28.69 -13.61
CA ASP A 266 -3.62 -27.76 -14.62
C ASP A 266 -3.79 -26.32 -14.08
N VAL A 267 -3.67 -26.13 -12.77
CA VAL A 267 -3.81 -24.81 -12.10
C VAL A 267 -2.80 -23.75 -12.61
N PRO A 268 -1.51 -24.02 -12.85
CA PRO A 268 -0.57 -23.00 -13.34
C PRO A 268 -0.95 -22.43 -14.71
N ASP A 269 -1.33 -23.29 -15.66
CA ASP A 269 -1.70 -22.90 -17.02
C ASP A 269 -3.05 -22.14 -17.02
N LEU A 270 -3.98 -22.58 -16.17
CA LEU A 270 -5.25 -21.88 -15.93
C LEU A 270 -5.02 -20.48 -15.35
N ILE A 271 -4.11 -20.33 -14.39
CA ILE A 271 -3.71 -19.02 -13.84
C ILE A 271 -3.13 -18.13 -14.94
N GLU A 272 -2.21 -18.62 -15.79
CA GLU A 272 -1.71 -17.80 -16.90
C GLU A 272 -2.86 -17.36 -17.81
N SER A 273 -3.81 -18.26 -18.15
CA SER A 273 -4.94 -17.90 -19.00
C SER A 273 -5.77 -16.73 -18.45
N PHE A 274 -6.14 -16.75 -17.16
CA PHE A 274 -6.89 -15.67 -16.51
C PHE A 274 -6.06 -14.40 -16.34
N VAL A 275 -4.75 -14.52 -16.09
CA VAL A 275 -3.84 -13.36 -16.01
C VAL A 275 -3.67 -12.68 -17.38
N GLN A 276 -3.68 -13.44 -18.47
CA GLN A 276 -3.66 -12.88 -19.83
C GLN A 276 -5.03 -12.33 -20.24
N GLU A 277 -6.15 -12.91 -19.76
CA GLU A 277 -7.49 -12.36 -19.96
C GLU A 277 -7.67 -11.01 -19.24
N ALA A 278 -7.31 -10.93 -17.95
CA ALA A 278 -7.40 -9.71 -17.16
C ALA A 278 -6.59 -8.54 -17.77
N LYS A 279 -5.44 -8.84 -18.39
CA LYS A 279 -4.64 -7.85 -19.14
C LYS A 279 -5.31 -7.36 -20.44
N ARG A 280 -6.15 -8.18 -21.09
CA ARG A 280 -6.87 -7.80 -22.33
C ARG A 280 -8.14 -7.01 -22.02
N ASN A 281 -8.87 -7.43 -21.00
CA ASN A 281 -10.11 -6.77 -20.55
C ASN A 281 -9.79 -5.46 -19.79
N GLY A 282 -8.59 -5.38 -19.19
CA GLY A 282 -8.09 -4.23 -18.44
C GLY A 282 -8.70 -4.14 -17.04
N PHE A 283 -8.00 -3.45 -16.13
CA PHE A 283 -8.60 -2.99 -14.88
C PHE A 283 -9.49 -1.78 -15.17
N GLY A 284 -10.72 -2.07 -15.59
CA GLY A 284 -11.60 -1.14 -16.29
C GLY A 284 -11.95 0.15 -15.53
N GLY A 285 -12.25 1.20 -16.31
CA GLY A 285 -13.01 2.37 -15.85
C GLY A 285 -12.21 3.46 -15.11
N GLN A 286 -11.73 4.44 -15.87
CA GLN A 286 -11.51 5.84 -15.41
C GLN A 286 -10.64 6.05 -14.15
N ASN A 287 -9.49 5.38 -14.02
CA ASN A 287 -8.57 5.55 -12.88
C ASN A 287 -7.70 6.84 -12.93
N LEU A 288 -8.27 7.99 -13.31
CA LEU A 288 -7.59 9.30 -13.30
C LEU A 288 -7.66 9.95 -11.90
N ARG A 289 -6.63 9.73 -11.09
CA ARG A 289 -6.59 10.17 -9.68
C ARG A 289 -5.90 11.52 -9.54
N VAL A 290 -6.64 12.55 -9.12
CA VAL A 290 -6.10 13.92 -8.93
C VAL A 290 -5.14 13.99 -7.74
N VAL A 291 -4.06 14.76 -7.88
CA VAL A 291 -3.10 15.02 -6.79
C VAL A 291 -3.53 16.27 -6.03
N LYS A 292 -4.41 16.10 -5.03
CA LYS A 292 -4.86 17.20 -4.16
C LYS A 292 -3.65 17.84 -3.43
N PRO A 293 -3.62 19.18 -3.21
CA PRO A 293 -4.69 20.14 -3.47
C PRO A 293 -4.76 20.67 -4.92
N THR A 294 -3.91 20.20 -5.84
CA THR A 294 -4.01 20.60 -7.25
C THR A 294 -5.33 20.14 -7.86
N THR A 295 -5.83 20.88 -8.85
CA THR A 295 -7.02 20.53 -9.64
C THR A 295 -6.67 19.95 -11.02
N VAL A 296 -5.42 20.07 -11.46
CA VAL A 296 -4.98 19.79 -12.85
C VAL A 296 -3.93 18.69 -12.98
N LEU A 297 -3.31 18.20 -11.90
CA LEU A 297 -2.32 17.10 -11.96
C LEU A 297 -3.00 15.78 -11.59
N PHE A 298 -2.90 14.79 -12.47
CA PHE A 298 -3.55 13.48 -12.35
C PHE A 298 -2.53 12.34 -12.49
N VAL A 299 -2.81 11.21 -11.84
CA VAL A 299 -2.05 9.97 -11.95
C VAL A 299 -2.96 8.80 -12.31
N ALA A 300 -2.53 7.97 -13.27
CA ALA A 300 -3.27 6.80 -13.77
C ALA A 300 -2.35 5.57 -14.00
N PRO A 301 -2.89 4.35 -14.05
CA PRO A 301 -2.23 3.23 -14.74
C PRO A 301 -2.18 3.48 -16.25
N THR A 302 -1.25 2.85 -16.98
CA THR A 302 -1.10 3.08 -18.44
C THR A 302 -2.37 2.67 -19.20
N ASP A 303 -3.01 1.56 -18.84
CA ASP A 303 -4.22 1.05 -19.50
C ASP A 303 -5.42 2.01 -19.39
N SER A 304 -5.39 2.97 -18.43
CA SER A 304 -6.41 4.03 -18.29
C SER A 304 -6.10 5.31 -19.07
N ILE A 305 -5.02 5.36 -19.86
CA ILE A 305 -4.74 6.49 -20.78
C ILE A 305 -4.84 6.10 -22.26
N ASP A 306 -4.74 4.82 -22.61
CA ASP A 306 -4.86 4.39 -24.00
C ASP A 306 -6.33 4.45 -24.46
N GLY A 307 -6.55 4.95 -25.68
CA GLY A 307 -7.89 5.34 -26.15
C GLY A 307 -8.42 6.67 -25.60
N THR A 308 -7.71 7.37 -24.71
CA THR A 308 -8.09 8.72 -24.29
C THR A 308 -7.90 9.70 -25.45
N ASP A 309 -8.96 10.39 -25.86
CA ASP A 309 -8.84 11.50 -26.81
C ASP A 309 -8.06 12.66 -26.15
N VAL A 310 -6.82 12.87 -26.60
CA VAL A 310 -5.92 13.89 -26.06
C VAL A 310 -6.26 15.25 -26.66
N GLY A 311 -7.41 15.77 -26.23
CA GLY A 311 -7.89 17.10 -26.59
C GLY A 311 -6.88 18.20 -26.20
N LYS A 312 -7.03 19.39 -26.80
CA LYS A 312 -6.07 20.50 -26.73
C LYS A 312 -5.63 20.90 -25.31
N ASP A 313 -6.52 20.69 -24.33
CA ASP A 313 -6.31 21.03 -22.92
C ASP A 313 -5.70 19.87 -22.10
N THR A 314 -5.21 18.78 -22.73
CA THR A 314 -4.65 17.61 -22.02
C THR A 314 -3.19 17.35 -22.39
N CYS A 315 -2.35 17.17 -21.38
CA CYS A 315 -0.96 16.76 -21.43
C CYS A 315 -0.86 15.32 -20.89
N VAL A 316 -0.15 14.43 -21.58
CA VAL A 316 0.03 13.03 -21.20
C VAL A 316 1.51 12.67 -21.11
N ILE A 317 1.92 12.10 -19.97
CA ILE A 317 3.28 11.68 -19.65
C ILE A 317 3.23 10.20 -19.27
N ASN A 318 3.48 9.32 -20.24
CA ASN A 318 3.43 7.88 -20.06
C ASN A 318 4.83 7.32 -19.78
N ILE A 319 5.03 6.73 -18.61
CA ILE A 319 6.31 6.11 -18.23
C ILE A 319 6.25 4.60 -18.50
N LEU A 320 6.92 4.17 -19.56
CA LEU A 320 6.84 2.79 -20.06
C LEU A 320 7.80 1.84 -19.31
N PRO A 321 7.39 0.57 -19.04
CA PRO A 321 8.24 -0.45 -18.42
C PRO A 321 9.29 -1.06 -19.37
N ARG A 322 9.46 -0.51 -20.58
CA ARG A 322 10.52 -0.85 -21.55
C ARG A 322 11.46 0.33 -21.73
N ILE A 323 12.72 0.10 -22.09
CA ILE A 323 13.65 1.18 -22.46
C ILE A 323 13.35 1.62 -23.90
N THR A 324 13.31 2.93 -24.17
CA THR A 324 13.21 3.51 -25.51
C THR A 324 14.18 4.68 -25.65
N ASP A 325 14.62 4.98 -26.87
CA ASP A 325 15.56 6.08 -27.13
C ASP A 325 14.91 7.45 -26.90
N GLN A 326 15.64 8.40 -26.30
CA GLN A 326 15.13 9.72 -25.94
C GLN A 326 14.62 10.54 -27.13
N SER A 327 15.15 10.31 -28.34
CA SER A 327 14.64 10.94 -29.57
C SER A 327 13.20 10.52 -29.90
N THR A 328 12.77 9.33 -29.45
CA THR A 328 11.44 8.76 -29.70
C THR A 328 10.39 9.15 -28.65
N TRP A 329 10.78 9.78 -27.54
CA TRP A 329 9.88 10.02 -26.41
C TRP A 329 8.77 11.06 -26.69
N GLN A 330 8.91 11.93 -27.69
CA GLN A 330 7.88 12.91 -28.07
C GLN A 330 6.92 12.33 -29.12
N THR A 331 5.83 11.72 -28.66
CA THR A 331 4.86 11.02 -29.54
C THR A 331 3.80 11.95 -30.14
N SER A 332 3.45 13.05 -29.48
CA SER A 332 2.62 14.12 -30.06
C SER A 332 2.94 15.49 -29.43
N PRO A 333 2.39 16.61 -29.93
CA PRO A 333 2.52 17.91 -29.25
C PRO A 333 2.00 17.93 -27.81
N ALA A 334 1.15 16.96 -27.44
CA ALA A 334 0.47 16.86 -26.16
C ALA A 334 0.86 15.60 -25.35
N ARG A 335 1.58 14.63 -25.95
CA ARG A 335 1.94 13.35 -25.32
C ARG A 335 3.45 13.09 -25.40
N ILE A 336 4.00 12.54 -24.32
CA ILE A 336 5.31 11.89 -24.29
C ILE A 336 5.20 10.45 -23.75
N ASP A 337 5.96 9.53 -24.35
CA ASP A 337 6.03 8.12 -23.96
C ASP A 337 7.49 7.77 -23.63
N VAL A 338 7.85 7.93 -22.37
CA VAL A 338 9.22 7.88 -21.84
C VAL A 338 9.56 6.46 -21.38
N GLY A 339 10.42 5.77 -22.13
CA GLY A 339 10.82 4.39 -21.84
C GLY A 339 11.99 4.29 -20.86
N LEU A 340 11.69 3.98 -19.60
CA LEU A 340 12.69 3.86 -18.53
C LEU A 340 13.12 2.42 -18.23
N GLY A 341 12.35 1.42 -18.66
CA GLY A 341 12.56 0.01 -18.27
C GLY A 341 11.88 -0.37 -16.95
N PRO A 342 11.89 -1.66 -16.58
CA PRO A 342 11.01 -2.18 -15.54
C PRO A 342 11.55 -1.97 -14.12
N HIS A 343 10.63 -1.90 -13.15
CA HIS A 343 10.91 -1.92 -11.71
C HIS A 343 12.09 -0.99 -11.29
N LYS A 344 13.07 -1.54 -10.55
CA LYS A 344 14.27 -0.84 -10.04
C LYS A 344 15.11 -0.17 -11.14
N LEU A 345 15.08 -0.68 -12.38
CA LEU A 345 15.80 -0.10 -13.52
C LEU A 345 15.11 1.20 -13.96
N GLY A 346 13.78 1.18 -14.08
CA GLY A 346 12.98 2.38 -14.29
C GLY A 346 13.18 3.43 -13.19
N SER A 347 13.15 3.00 -11.92
CA SER A 347 13.40 3.89 -10.77
C SER A 347 14.77 4.58 -10.81
N ARG A 348 15.81 3.91 -11.33
CA ARG A 348 17.16 4.47 -11.51
C ARG A 348 17.20 5.46 -12.66
N ASN A 349 16.65 5.07 -13.81
CA ASN A 349 16.67 5.85 -15.05
C ASN A 349 15.75 7.10 -14.97
N LEU A 350 14.82 7.14 -14.01
CA LEU A 350 13.97 8.30 -13.71
C LEU A 350 14.78 9.60 -13.55
N ARG A 351 15.87 9.60 -12.77
CA ARG A 351 16.69 10.81 -12.49
C ARG A 351 17.18 11.49 -13.78
N THR A 352 17.62 10.71 -14.77
CA THR A 352 18.14 11.22 -16.04
C THR A 352 17.05 11.61 -17.03
N SER A 353 15.82 11.10 -16.86
CA SER A 353 14.67 11.47 -17.71
C SER A 353 13.93 12.74 -17.24
N LEU A 354 13.97 13.06 -15.94
CA LEU A 354 13.27 14.22 -15.37
C LEU A 354 13.60 15.57 -16.03
N PRO A 355 14.84 15.88 -16.48
CA PRO A 355 15.12 17.08 -17.28
C PRO A 355 14.27 17.17 -18.55
N PHE A 356 14.10 16.07 -19.29
CA PHE A 356 13.28 16.02 -20.50
C PHE A 356 11.79 16.19 -20.18
N ILE A 357 11.31 15.49 -19.14
CA ILE A 357 9.90 15.57 -18.72
C ILE A 357 9.54 16.99 -18.29
N VAL A 358 10.40 17.66 -17.50
CA VAL A 358 10.22 19.06 -17.10
C VAL A 358 10.18 19.99 -18.31
N ALA A 359 11.13 19.87 -19.24
CA ALA A 359 11.15 20.68 -20.46
C ALA A 359 9.97 20.42 -21.41
N ALA A 360 9.37 19.22 -21.37
CA ALA A 360 8.13 18.92 -22.08
C ALA A 360 6.91 19.58 -21.42
N VAL A 361 6.79 19.50 -20.08
CA VAL A 361 5.75 20.18 -19.30
C VAL A 361 5.81 21.69 -19.50
N GLU A 362 7.00 22.31 -19.45
CA GLU A 362 7.19 23.74 -19.73
C GLU A 362 6.66 24.14 -21.11
N LYS A 363 6.95 23.36 -22.16
CA LYS A 363 6.45 23.59 -23.52
C LYS A 363 4.94 23.41 -23.65
N MET A 364 4.35 22.47 -22.92
CA MET A 364 2.90 22.21 -22.93
C MET A 364 2.13 23.30 -22.14
N LEU A 365 2.64 23.70 -20.99
CA LEU A 365 2.15 24.86 -20.23
C LEU A 365 2.24 26.16 -21.03
N ALA A 366 3.36 26.39 -21.74
CA ALA A 366 3.55 27.59 -22.56
C ALA A 366 2.56 27.72 -23.72
N ARG A 367 2.03 26.61 -24.24
CA ARG A 367 0.95 26.60 -25.26
C ARG A 367 -0.43 26.88 -24.66
N SER A 368 -0.64 26.53 -23.41
CA SER A 368 -1.94 26.58 -22.71
C SER A 368 -2.20 27.93 -22.04
N LYS A 369 -1.65 29.03 -22.59
CA LYS A 369 -1.51 30.33 -21.92
C LYS A 369 -2.68 31.31 -22.06
N SER A 370 -3.75 30.96 -22.77
CA SER A 370 -5.00 31.74 -22.70
C SER A 370 -5.67 31.56 -21.34
N GLU A 371 -6.19 32.64 -20.76
CA GLU A 371 -6.82 32.58 -19.43
C GLU A 371 -8.09 31.70 -19.42
N GLU A 372 -8.71 31.48 -20.59
CA GLU A 372 -9.84 30.55 -20.81
C GLU A 372 -9.46 29.06 -20.75
N THR A 373 -8.21 28.69 -21.02
CA THR A 373 -7.77 27.27 -21.10
C THR A 373 -7.17 26.75 -19.81
N LEU A 374 -6.57 27.61 -18.96
CA LEU A 374 -6.03 27.18 -17.66
C LEU A 374 -7.02 26.37 -16.80
N PRO A 375 -8.31 26.72 -16.69
CA PRO A 375 -9.29 25.96 -15.89
C PRO A 375 -9.63 24.56 -16.43
N ARG A 376 -9.24 24.25 -17.68
CA ARG A 376 -9.52 22.96 -18.33
C ARG A 376 -8.31 22.05 -18.46
N LEU A 377 -7.12 22.59 -18.18
CA LEU A 377 -5.85 21.89 -18.33
C LEU A 377 -5.80 20.61 -17.49
N LYS A 378 -5.31 19.52 -18.07
CA LYS A 378 -5.01 18.25 -17.38
C LYS A 378 -3.57 17.82 -17.66
N ILE A 379 -2.79 17.57 -16.63
CA ILE A 379 -1.46 16.97 -16.71
C ILE A 379 -1.59 15.54 -16.17
N ILE A 380 -1.59 14.55 -17.07
CA ILE A 380 -1.81 13.15 -16.74
C ILE A 380 -0.46 12.43 -16.74
N VAL A 381 -0.06 11.90 -15.57
CA VAL A 381 1.17 11.12 -15.42
C VAL A 381 0.82 9.64 -15.22
N SER A 382 1.21 8.78 -16.14
CA SER A 382 0.94 7.34 -16.07
C SER A 382 2.20 6.49 -16.03
N CYS A 383 2.05 5.29 -15.49
CA CYS A 383 2.96 4.16 -15.64
C CYS A 383 2.13 2.89 -15.43
N GLU A 384 2.61 1.73 -15.88
CA GLU A 384 1.98 0.39 -15.73
C GLU A 384 0.96 0.28 -14.58
N SER A 385 1.41 0.34 -13.31
CA SER A 385 0.53 0.22 -12.13
C SER A 385 -0.12 1.50 -11.62
N GLY A 386 0.28 2.68 -12.12
CA GLY A 386 -0.11 3.99 -11.60
C GLY A 386 0.35 4.30 -10.15
N LYS A 387 1.25 3.49 -9.55
CA LYS A 387 1.58 3.53 -8.10
C LYS A 387 3.06 3.74 -7.73
N ASP A 388 3.98 3.82 -8.70
CA ASP A 388 5.42 4.05 -8.44
C ASP A 388 6.03 5.17 -9.31
N LEU A 389 6.42 4.88 -10.55
CA LEU A 389 7.15 5.85 -11.38
C LEU A 389 6.30 7.08 -11.72
N SER A 390 4.99 6.89 -11.94
CA SER A 390 4.04 8.00 -12.11
C SER A 390 3.98 8.90 -10.88
N ILE A 391 3.98 8.33 -9.67
CA ILE A 391 4.01 9.08 -8.40
C ILE A 391 5.35 9.83 -8.24
N GLY A 392 6.47 9.22 -8.64
CA GLY A 392 7.78 9.89 -8.64
C GLY A 392 7.82 11.10 -9.59
N THR A 393 7.31 10.93 -10.81
CA THR A 393 7.22 12.01 -11.80
C THR A 393 6.22 13.10 -11.38
N ALA A 394 5.04 12.72 -10.88
CA ALA A 394 4.04 13.66 -10.36
C ALA A 394 4.57 14.44 -9.15
N LEU A 395 5.34 13.79 -8.25
CA LEU A 395 6.03 14.47 -7.17
C LEU A 395 7.00 15.53 -7.71
N ALA A 396 7.86 15.18 -8.66
CA ALA A 396 8.80 16.13 -9.26
C ALA A 396 8.08 17.34 -9.90
N ILE A 397 6.96 17.09 -10.60
CA ILE A 397 6.11 18.13 -11.18
C ILE A 397 5.48 19.00 -10.07
N SER A 398 4.92 18.41 -9.01
CA SER A 398 4.32 19.13 -7.88
C SER A 398 5.31 20.01 -7.10
N CYS A 399 6.61 19.68 -7.12
CA CYS A 399 7.67 20.50 -6.53
C CYS A 399 8.10 21.69 -7.41
N LEU A 400 7.92 21.61 -8.73
CA LEU A 400 8.48 22.57 -9.69
C LEU A 400 7.44 23.53 -10.29
N PHE A 401 6.19 23.11 -10.40
CA PHE A 401 5.16 23.86 -11.12
C PHE A 401 4.01 24.38 -10.24
N PHE A 402 4.01 24.07 -8.94
CA PHE A 402 2.86 24.34 -8.05
C PHE A 402 3.25 25.03 -6.74
N ASP A 403 2.49 26.06 -6.37
CA ASP A 403 2.58 26.73 -5.07
C ASP A 403 2.08 25.85 -3.91
N ASP A 404 2.11 26.34 -2.67
CA ASP A 404 1.66 25.56 -1.50
C ASP A 404 0.14 25.36 -1.41
N GLN A 405 -0.66 25.95 -2.31
CA GLN A 405 -2.11 25.73 -2.44
C GLN A 405 -2.45 24.78 -3.60
N GLY A 406 -1.47 24.34 -4.39
CA GLY A 406 -1.69 23.51 -5.57
C GLY A 406 -2.13 24.27 -6.82
N VAL A 407 -1.88 25.58 -6.86
CA VAL A 407 -2.10 26.43 -8.05
C VAL A 407 -0.83 26.44 -8.90
N LEU A 408 -1.00 26.44 -10.23
CA LEU A 408 0.12 26.51 -11.17
C LEU A 408 0.88 27.85 -11.05
N LEU A 409 2.21 27.75 -10.92
CA LEU A 409 3.10 28.90 -10.88
C LEU A 409 3.12 29.61 -12.25
N LYS A 410 2.79 30.91 -12.27
CA LYS A 410 2.89 31.75 -13.48
C LYS A 410 4.34 31.94 -13.97
N ASP A 411 5.31 31.70 -13.08
CA ASP A 411 6.74 31.93 -13.29
C ASP A 411 7.53 30.87 -12.49
N THR A 412 8.15 29.92 -13.19
CA THR A 412 8.93 28.83 -12.57
C THR A 412 10.31 29.29 -12.08
N SER A 413 10.79 30.49 -12.42
CA SER A 413 12.03 31.04 -11.84
C SER A 413 11.88 31.43 -10.36
N LYS A 414 10.65 31.46 -9.85
CA LYS A 414 10.30 31.82 -8.47
C LYS A 414 9.96 30.63 -7.58
N THR A 415 10.31 29.40 -7.99
CA THR A 415 10.17 28.21 -7.12
C THR A 415 10.95 28.40 -5.83
N PRO A 416 10.38 28.09 -4.65
CA PRO A 416 11.11 28.14 -3.39
C PRO A 416 12.25 27.13 -3.39
N LYS A 417 13.29 27.37 -2.56
CA LYS A 417 14.43 26.46 -2.42
C LYS A 417 13.97 25.03 -2.12
N ILE A 418 14.11 24.13 -3.09
CA ILE A 418 13.58 22.76 -3.02
C ILE A 418 14.50 21.90 -2.14
N ASP A 419 14.16 21.81 -0.86
CA ASP A 419 14.86 20.96 0.10
C ASP A 419 14.12 19.64 0.39
N LYS A 420 14.76 18.80 1.21
CA LYS A 420 14.24 17.48 1.60
C LYS A 420 12.96 17.55 2.46
N SER A 421 12.66 18.70 3.07
CA SER A 421 11.43 18.93 3.83
C SER A 421 10.28 19.30 2.88
N PHE A 422 10.52 20.21 1.95
CA PHE A 422 9.57 20.59 0.90
C PHE A 422 9.15 19.38 0.04
N ILE A 423 10.11 18.57 -0.41
CA ILE A 423 9.83 17.33 -1.15
C ILE A 423 9.01 16.33 -0.31
N ARG A 424 9.18 16.30 1.01
CA ARG A 424 8.35 15.45 1.91
C ARG A 424 6.92 15.97 2.03
N SER A 425 6.71 17.28 2.15
CA SER A 425 5.37 17.89 2.18
C SER A 425 4.62 17.60 0.86
N ARG A 426 5.25 17.83 -0.30
CA ARG A 426 4.70 17.48 -1.63
C ARG A 426 4.48 15.97 -1.82
N LEU A 427 5.29 15.11 -1.19
CA LEU A 427 5.01 13.66 -1.16
C LEU A 427 3.82 13.31 -0.24
N GLY A 428 3.53 14.13 0.78
CA GLY A 428 2.32 14.02 1.60
C GLY A 428 1.04 14.20 0.79
N TRP A 429 1.04 15.09 -0.20
CA TRP A 429 -0.07 15.29 -1.15
C TRP A 429 -0.39 14.01 -1.93
N CYS A 430 0.63 13.40 -2.54
CA CYS A 430 0.49 12.12 -3.24
C CYS A 430 0.04 11.01 -2.29
N SER A 431 0.64 10.93 -1.09
CA SER A 431 0.35 9.91 -0.07
C SER A 431 -1.04 10.01 0.55
N THR A 432 -1.70 11.17 0.43
CA THR A 432 -3.06 11.42 0.93
C THR A 432 -4.10 11.26 -0.19
N SER A 433 -3.74 11.64 -1.42
CA SER A 433 -4.61 11.49 -2.61
C SER A 433 -4.70 10.04 -3.12
N MET A 434 -3.64 9.26 -2.93
CA MET A 434 -3.51 7.88 -3.43
C MET A 434 -2.91 6.98 -2.33
N PRO A 435 -3.67 6.65 -1.27
CA PRO A 435 -3.14 5.95 -0.09
C PRO A 435 -2.72 4.50 -0.34
N ASP A 436 -3.18 3.91 -1.44
CA ASP A 436 -2.77 2.60 -1.97
C ASP A 436 -1.42 2.65 -2.72
N ALA A 437 -0.93 3.84 -3.08
CA ALA A 437 0.32 4.02 -3.79
C ALA A 437 1.49 4.15 -2.81
N ASN A 438 2.50 3.29 -2.97
CA ASN A 438 3.76 3.35 -2.20
C ASN A 438 4.93 3.35 -3.19
N PRO A 439 5.38 4.52 -3.69
CA PRO A 439 6.52 4.61 -4.60
C PRO A 439 7.79 4.03 -3.97
N SER A 440 8.64 3.45 -4.81
CA SER A 440 9.84 2.75 -4.37
C SER A 440 10.85 3.72 -3.74
N ARG A 441 11.71 3.19 -2.85
CA ARG A 441 12.79 4.00 -2.26
C ARG A 441 13.72 4.54 -3.35
N ALA A 442 13.93 3.80 -4.44
CA ALA A 442 14.76 4.21 -5.55
C ALA A 442 14.10 5.35 -6.34
N SER A 443 12.80 5.27 -6.65
CA SER A 443 12.05 6.32 -7.36
C SER A 443 12.10 7.64 -6.58
N ILE A 444 11.83 7.59 -5.27
CA ILE A 444 11.93 8.76 -4.39
C ILE A 444 13.37 9.27 -4.27
N GLN A 445 14.39 8.40 -4.23
CA GLN A 445 15.79 8.83 -4.19
C GLN A 445 16.20 9.54 -5.49
N SER A 446 15.80 9.04 -6.66
CA SER A 446 16.04 9.67 -7.95
C SER A 446 15.41 11.06 -8.06
N VAL A 447 14.19 11.23 -7.53
CA VAL A 447 13.51 12.54 -7.46
C VAL A 447 14.21 13.49 -6.49
N ASN A 448 14.64 13.01 -5.31
CA ASN A 448 15.40 13.85 -4.36
C ASN A 448 16.72 14.33 -4.98
N SER A 449 17.50 13.44 -5.60
CA SER A 449 18.73 13.81 -6.30
C SER A 449 18.44 14.84 -7.40
N PHE A 450 17.51 14.56 -8.32
CA PHE A 450 17.18 15.49 -9.41
C PHE A 450 16.80 16.88 -8.89
N LEU A 451 15.93 16.96 -7.88
CA LEU A 451 15.43 18.25 -7.39
C LEU A 451 16.46 19.03 -6.55
N MET A 452 17.24 18.35 -5.70
CA MET A 452 18.20 18.99 -4.79
C MET A 452 19.55 19.33 -5.44
N GLU A 453 19.84 18.79 -6.64
CA GLU A 453 21.06 19.06 -7.41
C GLU A 453 20.87 20.15 -8.48
N ARG A 454 19.68 20.73 -8.63
CA ARG A 454 19.44 21.84 -9.57
C ARG A 454 20.22 23.09 -9.12
N PRO A 455 20.80 23.86 -10.06
CA PRO A 455 21.16 25.24 -9.81
C PRO A 455 19.96 26.02 -9.28
N VAL A 456 20.22 26.97 -8.37
CA VAL A 456 19.25 27.93 -7.81
C VAL A 456 19.21 29.16 -8.70
#